data_AF-A0A1L4BX93-F1
#
_entry.id   AF-A0A1L4BX93-F1
#
_cell.length_a   1.000
_cell.length_b   1.000
_cell.length_c   1.000
_cell.angle_alpha   90.00
_cell.angle_beta   90.00
_cell.angle_gamma   90.00
#
_symmetry.space_group_name_H-M   'P 1'
#
loop_
_entity.id
_entity.type
_entity.pdbx_description
1 polymer ?
#
loop_
_entity_poly.entity_id
_entity_poly.type
_entity_poly.pdbx_seq_one_letter_code
_entity_poly.pdbx_strand_id
1 'polypeptide(L)'
;MKISFVSKMAWQNIKSNRKLYIPYMVAAGTTVAMFIMMSALLTNRFVQERSAVLTTLFGMGTIVIGIFSLIFIFYTNSFLMKRRKKELGLYSILGLEKKHVNTILGMETVIAGSISIISGIIVGILFGKMSFLILNYVLNFPVEIEYSIGWNTFGLTIALFIGIFFLTMLFNITQVTFSNPIRLLKGGKEGEKEPKSSPILFVLGLLSLGAGYYISLTIADPMSALTQFFVAVLLVIIGTYLLFTAGSIIIFRLSN
;
A
#
# COMPACT_ATOMS: atom_id res chain seq x y z
N MET A 1 12.73 28.76 6.18
CA MET A 1 11.52 28.64 7.02
C MET A 1 11.83 27.76 8.22
N LYS A 2 11.48 28.14 9.47
CA LYS A 2 11.80 27.32 10.66
C LYS A 2 11.04 25.98 10.62
N ILE A 3 11.68 24.88 11.01
CA ILE A 3 11.10 23.52 11.01
C ILE A 3 9.81 23.45 11.86
N SER A 4 9.77 24.14 13.00
CA SER A 4 8.58 24.20 13.86
C SER A 4 7.38 24.84 13.16
N PHE A 5 7.61 25.83 12.28
CA PHE A 5 6.56 26.47 11.49
C PHE A 5 6.04 25.55 10.38
N VAL A 6 6.94 24.83 9.70
CA VAL A 6 6.58 23.81 8.69
C VAL A 6 5.71 22.73 9.32
N SER A 7 6.12 22.18 10.47
CA SER A 7 5.37 21.12 11.16
C SER A 7 3.99 21.59 11.60
N LYS A 8 3.87 22.83 12.08
CA LYS A 8 2.58 23.41 12.49
C LYS A 8 1.64 23.56 11.29
N MET A 9 2.15 24.04 10.15
CA MET A 9 1.35 24.16 8.93
C MET A 9 0.95 22.79 8.37
N ALA A 10 1.87 21.83 8.33
CA ALA A 10 1.57 20.46 7.90
C ALA A 10 0.46 19.83 8.75
N TRP A 11 0.51 19.99 10.08
CA TRP A 11 -0.54 19.51 10.97
C TRP A 11 -1.89 20.18 10.72
N GLN A 12 -1.89 21.51 10.53
CA GLN A 12 -3.11 22.26 10.22
C GLN A 12 -3.72 21.83 8.88
N ASN A 13 -2.89 21.57 7.87
CA ASN A 13 -3.33 21.05 6.58
C ASN A 13 -3.95 19.65 6.69
N ILE A 14 -3.33 18.74 7.45
CA ILE A 14 -3.90 17.41 7.71
C ILE A 14 -5.26 17.53 8.40
N LYS A 15 -5.37 18.40 9.41
CA LYS A 15 -6.63 18.64 10.15
C LYS A 15 -7.71 19.25 9.25
N SER A 16 -7.35 20.19 8.39
CA SER A 16 -8.25 20.82 7.42
C SER A 16 -8.76 19.80 6.39
N ASN A 17 -7.87 18.92 5.92
CA ASN A 17 -8.15 17.89 4.92
C ASN A 17 -8.45 16.51 5.53
N ARG A 18 -9.01 16.46 6.74
CA ARG A 18 -9.22 15.19 7.48
C ARG A 18 -10.03 14.14 6.70
N LYS A 19 -10.98 14.58 5.86
CA LYS A 19 -11.82 13.70 5.02
C LYS A 19 -11.01 12.91 3.99
N LEU A 20 -9.81 13.36 3.65
CA LEU A 20 -8.89 12.68 2.73
C LEU A 20 -7.75 11.98 3.49
N TYR A 21 -7.21 12.64 4.52
CA TYR A 21 -6.08 12.09 5.28
C TYR A 21 -6.46 10.93 6.21
N ILE A 22 -7.64 10.96 6.86
CA ILE A 22 -8.05 9.87 7.75
C ILE A 22 -8.18 8.54 6.97
N PRO A 23 -8.92 8.46 5.85
CA PRO A 23 -8.98 7.22 5.08
C PRO A 23 -7.62 6.76 4.56
N TYR A 24 -6.75 7.68 4.12
CA TYR A 24 -5.39 7.36 3.70
C TYR A 24 -4.57 6.70 4.83
N MET A 25 -4.60 7.30 6.02
CA MET A 25 -3.82 6.83 7.18
C MET A 25 -4.38 5.52 7.74
N VAL A 26 -5.71 5.33 7.71
CA VAL A 26 -6.34 4.06 8.07
C VAL A 26 -5.93 2.98 7.08
N ALA A 27 -6.04 3.24 5.77
CA ALA A 27 -5.67 2.27 4.74
C ALA A 27 -4.18 1.88 4.82
N ALA A 28 -3.29 2.86 5.01
CA ALA A 28 -1.87 2.61 5.21
C ALA A 28 -1.60 1.86 6.53
N GLY A 29 -2.27 2.23 7.63
CA GLY A 29 -2.16 1.56 8.93
C GLY A 29 -2.63 0.10 8.89
N THR A 30 -3.75 -0.19 8.22
CA THR A 30 -4.21 -1.57 8.00
C THR A 30 -3.19 -2.38 7.20
N THR A 31 -2.56 -1.76 6.21
CA THR A 31 -1.52 -2.42 5.41
C THR A 31 -0.28 -2.76 6.25
N VAL A 32 0.14 -1.84 7.13
CA VAL A 32 1.20 -2.10 8.12
C VAL A 32 0.81 -3.23 9.07
N ALA A 33 -0.44 -3.23 9.55
CA ALA A 33 -0.96 -4.27 10.44
C ALA A 33 -0.93 -5.66 9.78
N MET A 34 -1.33 -5.76 8.51
CA MET A 34 -1.26 -7.02 7.75
C MET A 34 0.17 -7.52 7.60
N PHE A 35 1.13 -6.61 7.31
CA PHE A 35 2.53 -6.98 7.15
C PHE A 35 3.15 -7.50 8.45
N ILE A 36 2.93 -6.80 9.58
CA ILE A 36 3.49 -7.24 10.86
C ILE A 36 2.85 -8.55 11.33
N MET A 37 1.55 -8.76 11.10
CA MET A 37 0.89 -10.03 11.42
C MET A 37 1.49 -11.20 10.62
N MET A 38 1.66 -11.03 9.30
CA MET A 38 2.26 -12.06 8.45
C MET A 38 3.71 -12.34 8.83
N SER A 39 4.49 -11.29 9.08
CA SER A 39 5.89 -11.41 9.50
C SER A 39 6.02 -12.04 10.89
N ALA A 40 5.10 -11.75 11.81
CA ALA A 40 5.07 -12.35 13.14
C ALA A 40 4.81 -13.85 13.06
N LEU A 41 3.87 -14.28 12.21
CA LEU A 41 3.58 -15.71 11.94
C LEU A 41 4.82 -16.44 11.39
N LEU A 42 5.53 -15.84 10.44
CA LEU A 42 6.76 -16.41 9.89
C LEU A 42 7.85 -16.64 10.95
N THR A 43 7.97 -15.72 11.91
CA THR A 43 8.99 -15.79 12.97
C THR A 43 8.56 -16.58 14.20
N ASN A 44 7.30 -17.02 14.27
CA ASN A 44 6.79 -17.70 15.45
C ASN A 44 7.31 -19.15 15.52
N ARG A 45 7.81 -19.54 16.69
CA ARG A 45 8.37 -20.90 16.92
C ARG A 45 7.38 -22.01 16.60
N PHE A 46 6.10 -21.80 16.92
CA PHE A 46 5.04 -22.77 16.63
C PHE A 46 4.96 -23.11 15.14
N VAL A 47 5.12 -22.09 14.28
CA VAL A 47 5.07 -22.25 12.82
C VAL A 47 6.33 -22.94 12.30
N GLN A 48 7.49 -22.56 12.82
CA GLN A 48 8.78 -23.08 12.38
C GLN A 48 8.98 -24.55 12.78
N GLU A 49 8.55 -24.94 13.98
CA GLU A 49 8.72 -26.30 14.50
C GLU A 49 7.69 -27.30 13.93
N ARG A 50 6.55 -26.82 13.40
CA ARG A 50 5.48 -27.67 12.86
C ARG A 50 5.75 -28.18 11.44
N SER A 51 6.16 -27.31 10.53
CA SER A 51 6.36 -27.68 9.12
C SER A 51 7.17 -26.63 8.36
N ALA A 52 8.17 -27.10 7.62
CA ALA A 52 8.94 -26.26 6.68
C ALA A 52 8.01 -25.61 5.62
N VAL A 53 6.95 -26.32 5.21
CA VAL A 53 5.99 -25.84 4.21
C VAL A 53 5.23 -24.61 4.71
N LEU A 54 4.85 -24.56 5.99
CA LEU A 54 4.20 -23.40 6.59
C LEU A 54 5.14 -22.19 6.61
N THR A 55 6.41 -22.41 6.94
CA THR A 55 7.42 -21.35 6.95
C THR A 55 7.62 -20.76 5.55
N THR A 56 7.71 -21.62 4.52
CA THR A 56 7.79 -21.18 3.12
C THR A 56 6.55 -20.39 2.70
N LEU A 57 5.35 -20.86 3.06
CA LEU A 57 4.08 -20.22 2.73
C LEU A 57 3.96 -18.83 3.37
N PHE A 58 4.25 -18.70 4.67
CA PHE A 58 4.24 -17.39 5.35
C PHE A 58 5.33 -16.46 4.83
N GLY A 59 6.51 -16.98 4.47
CA GLY A 59 7.60 -16.18 3.89
C GLY A 59 7.19 -15.56 2.56
N MET A 60 6.54 -16.36 1.71
CA MET A 60 6.00 -15.93 0.43
C MET A 60 4.84 -14.94 0.63
N GLY A 61 3.95 -15.20 1.58
CA GLY A 61 2.89 -14.26 1.98
C GLY A 61 3.44 -12.90 2.42
N THR A 62 4.52 -12.87 3.21
CA THR A 62 5.19 -11.63 3.62
C THR A 62 5.72 -10.85 2.43
N ILE A 63 6.31 -11.51 1.43
CA ILE A 63 6.78 -10.87 0.19
C ILE A 63 5.61 -10.28 -0.58
N VAL A 64 4.50 -11.01 -0.74
CA VAL A 64 3.30 -10.50 -1.44
C VAL A 64 2.74 -9.27 -0.75
N ILE A 65 2.61 -9.30 0.58
CA ILE A 65 2.12 -8.15 1.34
C ILE A 65 3.11 -6.98 1.24
N GLY A 66 4.42 -7.23 1.21
CA GLY A 66 5.43 -6.20 0.97
C GLY A 66 5.29 -5.52 -0.39
N ILE A 67 5.08 -6.29 -1.46
CA ILE A 67 4.85 -5.74 -2.81
C ILE A 67 3.51 -5.01 -2.88
N PHE A 68 2.45 -5.64 -2.36
CA PHE A 68 1.11 -5.06 -2.29
C PHE A 68 1.12 -3.74 -1.54
N SER A 69 1.79 -3.68 -0.40
CA SER A 69 1.87 -2.48 0.43
C SER A 69 2.58 -1.32 -0.27
N LEU A 70 3.66 -1.60 -1.03
CA LEU A 70 4.29 -0.61 -1.88
C LEU A 70 3.31 -0.07 -2.92
N ILE A 71 2.70 -0.93 -3.73
CA ILE A 71 1.78 -0.52 -4.80
C ILE A 71 0.58 0.25 -4.23
N PHE A 72 0.00 -0.26 -3.15
CA PHE A 72 -1.20 0.27 -2.53
C PHE A 72 -0.96 1.64 -1.88
N ILE A 73 0.15 1.83 -1.16
CA ILE A 73 0.50 3.14 -0.57
C ILE A 73 0.80 4.15 -1.67
N PHE A 74 1.53 3.77 -2.72
CA PHE A 74 1.78 4.63 -3.87
C PHE A 74 0.50 5.08 -4.58
N TYR A 75 -0.43 4.13 -4.79
CA TYR A 75 -1.73 4.43 -5.38
C TYR A 75 -2.55 5.38 -4.51
N THR A 76 -2.65 5.08 -3.21
CA THR A 76 -3.46 5.87 -2.27
C THR A 76 -2.86 7.27 -2.08
N ASN A 77 -1.54 7.40 -2.03
CA ASN A 77 -0.87 8.69 -2.02
C ASN A 77 -1.09 9.48 -3.31
N SER A 78 -1.03 8.82 -4.47
CA SER A 78 -1.34 9.47 -5.75
C SER A 78 -2.80 9.96 -5.80
N PHE A 79 -3.72 9.21 -5.21
CA PHE A 79 -5.12 9.62 -5.06
C PHE A 79 -5.25 10.86 -4.15
N LEU A 80 -4.57 10.87 -3.01
CA LEU A 80 -4.52 12.01 -2.09
C LEU A 80 -4.00 13.28 -2.80
N MET A 81 -2.89 13.17 -3.53
CA MET A 81 -2.31 14.28 -4.29
C MET A 81 -3.24 14.79 -5.40
N LYS A 82 -3.90 13.88 -6.13
CA LYS A 82 -4.88 14.25 -7.16
C LYS A 82 -6.04 15.06 -6.57
N ARG A 83 -6.58 14.65 -5.42
CA ARG A 83 -7.68 15.36 -4.74
C ARG A 83 -7.26 16.73 -4.19
N ARG A 84 -5.97 16.91 -3.87
CA ARG A 84 -5.41 18.17 -3.33
C ARG A 84 -4.82 19.12 -4.37
N LYS A 85 -4.94 18.82 -5.68
CA LYS A 85 -4.41 19.69 -6.76
C LYS A 85 -4.89 21.15 -6.68
N LYS A 86 -6.16 21.39 -6.31
CA LYS A 86 -6.71 22.75 -6.17
C LYS A 86 -6.04 23.54 -5.04
N GLU A 87 -5.78 22.89 -3.91
CA GLU A 87 -5.09 23.48 -2.75
C GLU A 87 -3.64 23.81 -3.09
N LEU A 88 -2.93 22.88 -3.75
CA LEU A 88 -1.55 23.10 -4.21
C LEU A 88 -1.45 24.20 -5.28
N GLY A 89 -2.46 24.32 -6.15
CA GLY A 89 -2.57 25.41 -7.12
C GLY A 89 -2.78 26.78 -6.45
N LEU A 90 -3.56 26.83 -5.37
CA LEU A 90 -3.77 28.06 -4.60
C LEU A 90 -2.48 28.54 -3.92
N TYR A 91 -1.67 27.63 -3.37
CA TYR A 91 -0.35 27.99 -2.84
C TYR A 91 0.55 28.65 -3.88
N SER A 92 0.47 28.19 -5.13
CA SER A 92 1.23 28.79 -6.23
C SER A 92 0.74 30.21 -6.58
N ILE A 93 -0.57 30.49 -6.48
CA ILE A 93 -1.13 31.84 -6.70
C ILE A 93 -0.75 32.80 -5.56
N LEU A 94 -0.72 32.30 -4.32
CA LEU A 94 -0.36 33.08 -3.13
C LEU A 94 1.14 33.40 -3.04
N GLY A 95 1.92 33.10 -4.09
CA GLY A 95 3.35 33.44 -4.17
C GLY A 95 4.27 32.50 -3.39
N LEU A 96 3.80 31.35 -2.91
CA LEU A 96 4.68 30.36 -2.27
C LEU A 96 5.58 29.72 -3.32
N GLU A 97 6.89 29.79 -3.09
CA GLU A 97 7.86 29.07 -3.92
C GLU A 97 7.61 27.55 -3.84
N LYS A 98 7.86 26.86 -4.97
CA LYS A 98 7.74 25.40 -5.07
C LYS A 98 8.52 24.66 -3.97
N LYS A 99 9.67 25.20 -3.54
CA LYS A 99 10.49 24.65 -2.43
C LYS A 99 9.73 24.61 -1.11
N HIS A 100 8.97 25.66 -0.79
CA HIS A 100 8.17 25.72 0.44
C HIS A 100 7.01 24.71 0.39
N VAL A 101 6.33 24.60 -0.75
CA VAL A 101 5.25 23.62 -0.95
C VAL A 101 5.78 22.18 -0.81
N ASN A 102 6.92 21.87 -1.43
CA ASN A 102 7.57 20.56 -1.30
C ASN A 102 7.95 20.24 0.16
N THR A 103 8.42 21.24 0.91
CA THR A 103 8.81 21.06 2.32
C THR A 103 7.59 20.77 3.21
N ILE A 104 6.47 21.45 2.96
CA ILE A 104 5.20 21.21 3.67
C ILE A 104 4.67 19.81 3.35
N LEU A 105 4.61 19.44 2.06
CA LEU A 105 4.15 18.11 1.62
C LEU A 105 5.01 16.97 2.15
N GLY A 106 6.34 17.17 2.20
CA GLY A 106 7.27 16.24 2.81
C GLY A 106 6.94 16.01 4.27
N MET A 107 6.76 17.09 5.03
CA MET A 107 6.40 17.01 6.45
C MET A 107 5.02 16.38 6.67
N GLU A 108 4.03 16.66 5.83
CA GLU A 108 2.74 15.98 5.88
C GLU A 108 2.88 14.46 5.64
N THR A 109 3.73 14.06 4.70
CA THR A 109 4.00 12.64 4.40
C THR A 109 4.68 11.96 5.58
N VAL A 110 5.64 12.64 6.22
CA VAL A 110 6.32 12.13 7.44
C VAL A 110 5.33 11.97 8.58
N ILE A 111 4.53 13.00 8.90
CA ILE A 111 3.54 12.93 9.98
C ILE A 111 2.52 11.82 9.72
N ALA A 112 1.96 11.78 8.50
CA ALA A 112 0.96 10.78 8.14
C ALA A 112 1.54 9.36 8.16
N GLY A 113 2.77 9.19 7.65
CA GLY A 113 3.50 7.93 7.66
C GLY A 113 3.80 7.44 9.07
N SER A 114 4.32 8.31 9.95
CA SER A 114 4.59 7.96 11.35
C SER A 114 3.33 7.50 12.08
N ILE A 115 2.22 8.22 11.94
CA ILE A 115 0.95 7.82 12.58
C ILE A 115 0.42 6.51 11.98
N SER A 116 0.58 6.28 10.67
CA SER A 116 0.15 5.04 10.03
C SER A 116 0.99 3.85 10.50
N ILE A 117 2.31 4.01 10.64
CA ILE A 117 3.21 2.97 11.17
C ILE A 117 2.85 2.65 12.61
N ILE A 118 2.75 3.67 13.47
CA ILE A 118 2.46 3.48 14.91
C ILE A 118 1.10 2.83 15.09
N SER A 119 0.05 3.36 14.45
CA SER A 119 -1.30 2.79 14.56
C SER A 119 -1.38 1.38 13.97
N GLY A 120 -0.75 1.14 12.82
CA GLY A 120 -0.70 -0.17 12.19
C GLY A 120 0.04 -1.22 13.01
N ILE A 121 1.15 -0.87 13.65
CA ILE A 121 1.86 -1.78 14.57
C ILE A 121 0.96 -2.13 15.76
N ILE A 122 0.35 -1.13 16.42
CA ILE A 122 -0.52 -1.35 17.58
C ILE A 122 -1.71 -2.26 17.21
N VAL A 123 -2.39 -1.93 16.11
CA VAL A 123 -3.54 -2.70 15.60
C VAL A 123 -3.09 -4.11 15.19
N GLY A 124 -1.97 -4.25 14.49
CA GLY A 124 -1.44 -5.54 14.05
C GLY A 124 -1.06 -6.46 15.22
N ILE A 125 -0.48 -5.92 16.29
CA ILE A 125 -0.21 -6.69 17.51
C ILE A 125 -1.51 -7.15 18.15
N LEU A 126 -2.49 -6.26 18.29
CA LEU A 126 -3.76 -6.55 18.93
C LEU A 126 -4.56 -7.62 18.17
N PHE A 127 -4.70 -7.47 16.85
CA PHE A 127 -5.35 -8.45 16.00
C PHE A 127 -4.56 -9.76 15.89
N GLY A 128 -3.23 -9.69 15.89
CA GLY A 128 -2.37 -10.88 15.94
C GLY A 128 -2.61 -11.71 17.21
N LYS A 129 -2.61 -11.06 18.39
CA LYS A 129 -2.95 -11.72 19.67
C LYS A 129 -4.35 -12.33 19.65
N MET A 130 -5.35 -11.58 19.19
CA MET A 130 -6.73 -12.08 19.08
C MET A 130 -6.82 -13.31 18.17
N SER A 131 -6.11 -13.29 17.03
CA SER A 131 -6.09 -14.42 16.09
C SER A 131 -5.52 -15.69 16.71
N PHE A 132 -4.43 -15.57 17.49
CA PHE A 132 -3.85 -16.71 18.22
C PHE A 132 -4.73 -17.23 19.34
N LEU A 133 -5.43 -16.35 20.07
CA LEU A 133 -6.39 -16.77 21.09
C LEU A 133 -7.54 -17.57 20.48
N ILE A 134 -8.09 -17.10 19.35
CA ILE A 134 -9.12 -17.84 18.60
C ILE A 134 -8.58 -19.19 18.13
N LEU A 135 -7.35 -19.22 17.60
CA LEU A 135 -6.73 -20.44 17.13
C LEU A 135 -6.55 -21.47 18.25
N ASN A 136 -6.05 -21.05 19.43
CA ASN A 136 -5.92 -21.90 20.60
C ASN A 136 -7.27 -22.47 21.07
N TYR A 137 -8.30 -21.62 21.07
CA TYR A 137 -9.66 -22.03 21.45
C TYR A 137 -10.25 -23.05 20.46
N VAL A 138 -10.08 -22.84 19.15
CA VAL A 138 -10.62 -23.76 18.12
C VAL A 138 -9.87 -25.09 18.08
N LEU A 139 -8.55 -25.06 18.22
CA LEU A 139 -7.70 -26.25 18.10
C LEU A 139 -7.53 -27.03 19.42
N ASN A 140 -8.06 -26.53 20.54
CA ASN A 140 -7.97 -27.13 21.87
C ASN A 140 -6.54 -27.57 22.23
N PHE A 141 -5.56 -26.68 22.03
CA PHE A 141 -4.18 -27.03 22.32
C PHE A 141 -3.95 -27.23 23.83
N PRO A 142 -3.21 -28.27 24.24
CA PRO A 142 -2.91 -28.54 25.66
C PRO A 142 -1.89 -27.56 26.27
N VAL A 143 -1.19 -26.77 25.45
CA VAL A 143 -0.24 -25.74 25.87
C VAL A 143 -0.59 -24.46 25.11
N GLU A 144 -0.74 -23.35 25.83
CA GLU A 144 -1.06 -22.05 25.25
C GLU A 144 0.03 -21.62 24.26
N ILE A 145 -0.33 -21.39 23.00
CA ILE A 145 0.60 -20.81 22.03
C ILE A 145 0.71 -19.31 22.35
N GLU A 146 1.89 -18.89 22.82
CA GLU A 146 2.17 -17.47 23.02
C GLU A 146 2.42 -16.76 21.69
N TYR A 147 1.72 -15.64 21.50
CA TYR A 147 2.01 -14.72 20.41
C TYR A 147 3.29 -13.93 20.72
N SER A 148 4.42 -14.47 20.28
CA SER A 148 5.72 -13.80 20.35
C SER A 148 6.00 -13.05 19.05
N ILE A 149 6.37 -11.77 19.19
CA ILE A 149 6.93 -10.99 18.08
C ILE A 149 8.40 -10.74 18.40
N GLY A 150 9.29 -11.24 17.55
CA GLY A 150 10.70 -10.95 17.65
C GLY A 150 11.01 -9.48 17.34
N TRP A 151 12.01 -8.91 18.00
CA TRP A 151 12.51 -7.56 17.71
C TRP A 151 12.89 -7.36 16.23
N ASN A 152 13.34 -8.43 15.57
CA ASN A 152 13.64 -8.41 14.14
C ASN A 152 12.41 -8.08 13.27
N THR A 153 11.24 -8.64 13.60
CA THR A 153 9.98 -8.41 12.88
C THR A 153 9.51 -6.95 12.99
N PHE A 154 9.68 -6.35 14.16
CA PHE A 154 9.45 -4.92 14.36
C PHE A 154 10.39 -4.07 13.52
N GLY A 155 11.69 -4.37 13.56
CA GLY A 155 12.71 -3.64 12.80
C GLY A 155 12.47 -3.69 11.29
N LEU A 156 12.18 -4.88 10.75
CA LEU A 156 11.87 -5.07 9.33
C LEU A 156 10.61 -4.30 8.90
N THR A 157 9.55 -4.34 9.72
CA THR A 157 8.31 -3.60 9.45
C THR A 157 8.60 -2.09 9.38
N ILE A 158 9.27 -1.55 10.40
CA ILE A 158 9.59 -0.11 10.45
C ILE A 158 10.47 0.28 9.25
N ALA A 159 11.51 -0.50 8.96
CA ALA A 159 12.43 -0.22 7.86
C ALA A 159 11.70 -0.22 6.50
N LEU A 160 10.87 -1.22 6.23
CA LEU A 160 10.12 -1.32 4.99
C LEU A 160 9.18 -0.13 4.80
N PHE A 161 8.36 0.19 5.79
CA PHE A 161 7.37 1.26 5.65
C PHE A 161 8.01 2.66 5.67
N ILE A 162 9.10 2.88 6.42
CA ILE A 162 9.90 4.11 6.28
C ILE A 162 10.42 4.24 4.85
N GLY A 163 10.94 3.16 4.27
CA GLY A 163 11.38 3.14 2.87
C GLY A 163 10.25 3.49 1.89
N ILE A 164 9.07 2.89 2.05
CA ILE A 164 7.90 3.16 1.20
C ILE A 164 7.45 4.62 1.33
N PHE A 165 7.30 5.16 2.55
CA PHE A 165 6.90 6.56 2.75
C PHE A 165 7.97 7.53 2.26
N PHE A 166 9.25 7.19 2.37
CA PHE A 166 10.35 7.98 1.81
C PHE A 166 10.29 8.04 0.28
N LEU A 167 10.09 6.89 -0.38
CA LEU A 167 9.90 6.85 -1.84
C LEU A 167 8.66 7.63 -2.27
N THR A 168 7.58 7.52 -1.50
CA THR A 168 6.33 8.28 -1.71
C THR A 168 6.56 9.79 -1.59
N MET A 169 7.36 10.23 -0.61
CA MET A 169 7.76 11.62 -0.44
C MET A 169 8.57 12.13 -1.64
N LEU A 170 9.55 11.36 -2.13
CA LEU A 170 10.31 11.73 -3.34
C LEU A 170 9.40 11.85 -4.57
N PHE A 171 8.44 10.93 -4.71
CA PHE A 171 7.45 10.99 -5.78
C PHE A 171 6.56 12.25 -5.67
N ASN A 172 6.14 12.64 -4.47
CA ASN A 172 5.37 13.86 -4.25
C ASN A 172 6.16 15.13 -4.64
N ILE A 173 7.43 15.19 -4.24
CA ILE A 173 8.32 16.32 -4.54
C ILE A 173 8.54 16.45 -6.05
N THR A 174 8.82 15.35 -6.74
CA THR A 174 9.01 15.36 -8.21
C THR A 174 7.73 15.79 -8.91
N GLN A 175 6.58 15.23 -8.54
CA GLN A 175 5.29 15.59 -9.13
C GLN A 175 5.03 17.10 -9.03
N VAL A 176 5.24 17.72 -7.87
CA VAL A 176 4.99 19.16 -7.66
C VAL A 176 6.01 20.04 -8.38
N THR A 177 7.28 19.64 -8.37
CA THR A 177 8.37 20.41 -9.00
C THR A 177 8.17 20.50 -10.52
N PHE A 178 7.83 19.38 -11.16
CA PHE A 178 7.62 19.27 -12.61
C PHE A 178 6.17 19.58 -13.06
N SER A 179 5.25 19.85 -12.14
CA SER A 179 3.89 20.28 -12.49
C SER A 179 3.86 21.74 -12.94
N ASN A 180 3.23 22.00 -14.09
CA ASN A 180 2.97 23.36 -14.57
C ASN A 180 1.84 23.99 -13.73
N PRO A 181 2.03 25.19 -13.12
CA PRO A 181 1.03 25.86 -12.27
C PRO A 181 -0.32 26.08 -12.98
N ILE A 182 -0.27 26.37 -14.29
CA ILE A 182 -1.46 26.57 -15.13
C ILE A 182 -2.27 25.26 -15.30
N ARG A 183 -1.60 24.10 -15.31
CA ARG A 183 -2.24 22.77 -15.33
C ARG A 183 -2.77 22.35 -13.95
N LEU A 184 -2.15 22.79 -12.86
CA LEU A 184 -2.65 22.58 -11.50
C LEU A 184 -3.97 23.34 -11.26
N LEU A 185 -4.07 24.58 -11.75
CA LEU A 185 -5.27 25.42 -11.65
C LEU A 185 -6.40 25.01 -12.61
N LYS A 186 -6.05 24.56 -13.83
CA LYS A 186 -7.01 23.92 -14.75
C LYS A 186 -7.31 22.46 -14.42
N GLY A 187 -6.63 21.84 -13.45
CA GLY A 187 -6.80 20.43 -13.09
C GLY A 187 -8.17 20.06 -12.50
N GLY A 188 -9.03 21.05 -12.23
CA GLY A 188 -10.45 20.84 -11.93
C GLY A 188 -11.40 21.01 -13.12
N LYS A 189 -10.89 21.42 -14.31
CA LYS A 189 -11.64 21.68 -15.55
C LYS A 189 -11.13 20.89 -16.76
N GLU A 190 -9.91 20.35 -16.73
CA GLU A 190 -9.56 19.24 -17.63
C GLU A 190 -10.33 18.02 -17.11
N GLY A 191 -11.46 17.71 -17.76
CA GLY A 191 -12.11 16.41 -17.62
C GLY A 191 -11.04 15.31 -17.77
N GLU A 192 -11.23 14.21 -17.05
CA GLU A 192 -10.30 13.08 -17.07
C GLU A 192 -9.80 12.88 -18.50
N LYS A 193 -8.49 13.10 -18.74
CA LYS A 193 -7.91 12.52 -19.95
C LYS A 193 -8.09 11.04 -19.75
N GLU A 194 -9.08 10.47 -20.45
CA GLU A 194 -9.28 9.04 -20.52
C GLU A 194 -7.90 8.41 -20.63
N PRO A 195 -7.51 7.55 -19.68
CA PRO A 195 -6.26 6.83 -19.81
C PRO A 195 -6.30 6.21 -21.20
N LYS A 196 -5.33 6.53 -22.07
CA LYS A 196 -5.37 6.08 -23.46
C LYS A 196 -5.64 4.58 -23.42
N SER A 197 -6.82 4.17 -23.86
CA SER A 197 -7.22 2.76 -23.85
C SER A 197 -6.24 2.04 -24.77
N SER A 198 -5.17 1.49 -24.23
CA SER A 198 -4.30 0.66 -25.03
C SER A 198 -4.92 -0.73 -25.01
N PRO A 199 -5.54 -1.19 -26.11
CA PRO A 199 -6.03 -2.57 -26.18
C PRO A 199 -4.93 -3.59 -25.85
N ILE A 200 -3.67 -3.21 -26.08
CA ILE A 200 -2.48 -3.98 -25.69
C ILE A 200 -2.42 -4.26 -24.17
N LEU A 201 -2.64 -3.26 -23.30
CA LEU A 201 -2.66 -3.47 -21.84
C LEU A 201 -3.84 -4.34 -21.40
N PHE A 202 -4.98 -4.26 -22.10
CA PHE A 202 -6.14 -5.12 -21.82
C PHE A 202 -5.86 -6.59 -22.20
N VAL A 203 -5.28 -6.83 -23.39
CA VAL A 203 -4.87 -8.17 -23.83
C VAL A 203 -3.79 -8.74 -22.93
N LEU A 204 -2.78 -7.95 -22.55
CA LEU A 204 -1.77 -8.37 -21.58
C LEU A 204 -2.38 -8.71 -20.21
N GLY A 205 -3.36 -7.93 -19.75
CA GLY A 205 -4.10 -8.22 -18.52
C GLY A 205 -4.84 -9.56 -18.59
N LEU A 206 -5.56 -9.81 -19.68
CA LEU A 206 -6.25 -11.08 -19.96
C LEU A 206 -5.28 -12.26 -20.02
N LEU A 207 -4.16 -12.11 -20.73
CA LEU A 207 -3.14 -13.17 -20.86
C LEU A 207 -2.48 -13.47 -19.51
N SER A 208 -2.10 -12.44 -18.75
CA SER A 208 -1.51 -12.58 -17.42
C SER A 208 -2.47 -13.31 -16.47
N LEU A 209 -3.75 -12.94 -16.49
CA LEU A 209 -4.77 -13.53 -15.62
C LEU A 209 -5.12 -14.96 -16.05
N GLY A 210 -5.24 -15.21 -17.36
CA GLY A 210 -5.42 -16.54 -17.93
C GLY A 210 -4.25 -17.47 -17.62
N ALA A 211 -3.01 -17.01 -17.76
CA ALA A 211 -1.82 -17.76 -17.40
C ALA A 211 -1.78 -18.07 -15.90
N GLY A 212 -2.09 -17.10 -15.04
CA GLY A 212 -2.16 -17.30 -13.60
C GLY A 212 -3.20 -18.36 -13.21
N TYR A 213 -4.41 -18.30 -13.77
CA TYR A 213 -5.45 -19.31 -13.53
C TYR A 213 -5.08 -20.68 -14.10
N TYR A 214 -4.51 -20.74 -15.30
CA TYR A 214 -4.07 -22.00 -15.91
C TYR A 214 -3.02 -22.69 -15.05
N ILE A 215 -2.00 -21.96 -14.59
CA ILE A 215 -0.97 -22.48 -13.68
C ILE A 215 -1.63 -22.96 -12.38
N SER A 216 -2.55 -22.17 -11.80
CA SER A 216 -3.25 -22.54 -10.56
C SER A 216 -4.09 -23.81 -10.70
N LEU A 217 -4.74 -24.02 -11.85
CA LEU A 217 -5.58 -25.20 -12.11
C LEU A 217 -4.80 -26.45 -12.52
N THR A 218 -3.59 -26.29 -13.04
CA THR A 218 -2.75 -27.42 -13.50
C THR A 218 -1.92 -28.02 -12.35
N ILE A 219 -1.77 -27.28 -11.24
CA ILE A 219 -1.06 -27.76 -10.06
C ILE A 219 -1.96 -28.72 -9.27
N ALA A 220 -1.65 -30.02 -9.35
CA ALA A 220 -2.38 -31.07 -8.63
C ALA A 220 -2.11 -31.06 -7.11
N ASP A 221 -0.88 -30.75 -6.69
CA ASP A 221 -0.51 -30.55 -5.29
C ASP A 221 0.15 -29.18 -5.09
N PRO A 222 -0.57 -28.18 -4.54
CA PRO A 222 -0.05 -26.85 -4.25
C PRO A 222 1.17 -26.85 -3.33
N MET A 223 1.34 -27.88 -2.50
CA MET A 223 2.47 -27.99 -1.58
C MET A 223 3.77 -28.36 -2.31
N SER A 224 3.68 -29.18 -3.35
CA SER A 224 4.82 -29.58 -4.18
C SER A 224 5.30 -28.47 -5.14
N ALA A 225 4.38 -27.59 -5.58
CA ALA A 225 4.63 -26.56 -6.59
C ALA A 225 4.49 -25.13 -6.04
N LEU A 226 4.87 -24.92 -4.77
CA LEU A 226 4.70 -23.67 -4.03
C LEU A 226 5.24 -22.44 -4.79
N THR A 227 6.42 -22.57 -5.43
CA THR A 227 7.01 -21.49 -6.24
C THR A 227 6.17 -21.14 -7.47
N GLN A 228 5.62 -22.13 -8.17
CA GLN A 228 4.78 -21.90 -9.36
C GLN A 228 3.43 -21.27 -8.97
N PHE A 229 2.85 -21.73 -7.87
CA PHE A 229 1.65 -21.14 -7.28
C PHE A 229 1.86 -19.65 -6.97
N PHE A 230 3.05 -19.27 -6.50
CA PHE A 230 3.38 -17.88 -6.21
C PHE A 230 3.49 -17.00 -7.45
N VAL A 231 4.14 -17.51 -8.49
CA VAL A 231 4.20 -16.84 -9.78
C VAL A 231 2.79 -16.62 -10.32
N ALA A 232 1.89 -17.60 -10.15
CA ALA A 232 0.48 -17.46 -10.50
C ALA A 232 -0.21 -16.35 -9.69
N VAL A 233 0.00 -16.26 -8.37
CA VAL A 233 -0.56 -15.18 -7.54
C VAL A 233 -0.09 -13.80 -8.03
N LEU A 234 1.20 -13.63 -8.32
CA LEU A 234 1.72 -12.36 -8.85
C LEU A 234 1.13 -12.02 -10.22
N LEU A 235 1.03 -13.02 -11.12
CA LEU A 235 0.38 -12.86 -12.43
C LEU A 235 -1.09 -12.44 -12.31
N VAL A 236 -1.82 -12.97 -11.33
CA VAL A 236 -3.22 -12.59 -11.07
C VAL A 236 -3.31 -11.17 -10.54
N ILE A 237 -2.42 -10.75 -9.64
CA ILE A 237 -2.38 -9.36 -9.13
C ILE A 237 -2.10 -8.38 -10.28
N ILE A 238 -1.11 -8.68 -11.13
CA ILE A 238 -0.78 -7.86 -12.30
C ILE A 238 -1.93 -7.85 -13.30
N GLY A 239 -2.50 -9.02 -13.59
CA GLY A 239 -3.62 -9.18 -14.51
C GLY A 239 -4.85 -8.39 -14.08
N THR A 240 -5.23 -8.48 -12.80
CA THR A 240 -6.37 -7.71 -12.26
C THR A 240 -6.10 -6.21 -12.29
N TYR A 241 -4.90 -5.75 -11.94
CA TYR A 241 -4.55 -4.33 -12.03
C TYR A 241 -4.64 -3.80 -13.47
N LEU A 242 -4.10 -4.53 -14.43
CA LEU A 242 -4.14 -4.17 -15.85
C LEU A 242 -5.58 -4.17 -16.39
N LEU A 243 -6.39 -5.17 -16.04
CA LEU A 243 -7.80 -5.24 -16.44
C LEU A 243 -8.64 -4.14 -15.81
N PHE A 244 -8.44 -3.81 -14.53
CA PHE A 244 -9.16 -2.69 -13.93
C PHE A 244 -8.76 -1.36 -14.57
N THR A 245 -7.48 -1.19 -14.92
CA THR A 245 -6.99 0.05 -15.52
C THR A 245 -7.44 0.21 -16.97
N ALA A 246 -7.33 -0.84 -17.79
CA ALA A 246 -7.64 -0.77 -19.22
C ALA A 246 -9.07 -1.22 -19.55
N GLY A 247 -9.57 -2.24 -18.87
CA GLY A 247 -10.88 -2.86 -19.11
C GLY A 247 -12.05 -1.99 -18.64
N SER A 248 -11.93 -1.28 -17.52
CA SER A 248 -13.00 -0.36 -17.08
C SER A 248 -13.31 0.68 -18.15
N ILE A 249 -12.28 1.23 -18.80
CA ILE A 249 -12.39 2.24 -19.85
C ILE A 249 -13.01 1.66 -21.13
N ILE A 250 -12.61 0.45 -21.52
CA ILE A 250 -13.14 -0.22 -22.73
C ILE A 250 -14.61 -0.57 -22.56
N ILE A 251 -15.01 -1.08 -21.39
CA ILE A 251 -16.43 -1.38 -21.10
C ILE A 251 -17.26 -0.09 -21.11
N PHE A 252 -16.76 1.00 -20.50
CA PHE A 252 -17.44 2.29 -20.55
C PHE A 252 -17.57 2.86 -21.97
N ARG A 253 -16.57 2.65 -22.85
CA ARG A 253 -16.66 3.04 -24.26
C ARG A 253 -17.51 2.13 -25.13
N LEU A 254 -17.75 0.88 -24.73
CA LEU A 254 -18.66 -0.03 -25.44
C LEU A 254 -20.14 0.21 -25.06
N SER A 255 -20.36 0.76 -23.86
CA SER A 255 -21.70 1.05 -23.32
C SER A 255 -22.25 2.42 -23.72
N ASN A 256 -21.48 3.23 -24.43
CA ASN A 256 -21.80 4.60 -24.83
C ASN A 256 -21.62 4.75 -26.34
#